data_AF-A0A7S4GCW4-F1
#
_entry.id   AF-A0A7S4GCW4-F1
#
_cell.length_a   1.000
_cell.length_b   1.000
_cell.length_c   1.000
_cell.angle_alpha   90.00
_cell.angle_beta   90.00
_cell.angle_gamma   90.00
#
_symmetry.space_group_name_H-M   'P 1'
#
loop_
_entity.id
_entity.type
_entity.pdbx_description
1 polymer ?
#
loop_
_entity_poly.entity_id
_entity_poly.type
_entity_poly.pdbx_seq_one_letter_code
_entity_poly.pdbx_strand_id
1 'polypeptide(L)'
;QANAYAGLAPLAPDQCCSRALNRPESEVLSDGSLATLLRATIPRQAAFAYQVSQAHYWSSNFLDLALQRYYNFLLLKQSAPGVVLAPTYDIDLMWHTHQLRPQQYCEDTQMLLGKVWAHDDSYQDR
;
A
#
# COMPACT_ATOMS: atom_id res chain seq x y z
N GLN A 1 8.81 -18.76 14.24
CA GLN A 1 7.57 -18.11 14.73
C GLN A 1 6.56 -18.15 13.61
N ALA A 2 5.35 -18.66 13.86
CA ALA A 2 4.37 -18.98 12.83
C ALA A 2 3.64 -17.72 12.34
N ASN A 3 3.54 -17.59 11.01
CA ASN A 3 2.95 -16.46 10.33
C ASN A 3 1.41 -16.52 10.47
N ALA A 4 0.80 -15.50 11.06
CA ALA A 4 -0.65 -15.43 11.37
C ALA A 4 -1.57 -15.37 10.14
N TYR A 5 -1.02 -15.46 8.93
CA TYR A 5 -1.75 -15.32 7.66
C TYR A 5 -1.73 -16.59 6.80
N ALA A 6 -1.21 -17.71 7.30
CA ALA A 6 -0.98 -18.94 6.51
C ALA A 6 -2.24 -19.76 6.13
N GLY A 7 -3.45 -19.16 6.11
CA GLY A 7 -4.68 -19.91 5.85
C GLY A 7 -5.82 -19.13 5.19
N LEU A 8 -5.59 -17.91 4.73
CA LEU A 8 -6.63 -17.13 4.06
C LEU A 8 -6.45 -17.28 2.54
N ALA A 9 -7.31 -18.08 1.93
CA ALA A 9 -7.53 -18.02 0.48
C ALA A 9 -7.80 -16.55 0.08
N PRO A 10 -7.35 -16.09 -1.10
CA PRO A 10 -7.64 -14.73 -1.54
C PRO A 10 -9.17 -14.57 -1.59
N LEU A 11 -9.70 -13.75 -0.69
CA LEU A 11 -11.14 -13.50 -0.61
C LEU A 11 -11.55 -12.67 -1.83
N ALA A 12 -12.71 -13.00 -2.39
CA ALA A 12 -13.31 -12.23 -3.46
C ALA A 12 -13.53 -10.76 -3.01
N PRO A 13 -13.37 -9.76 -3.90
CA PRO A 13 -13.37 -8.33 -3.55
C PRO A 13 -14.64 -7.86 -2.82
N ASP A 14 -15.77 -8.52 -3.07
CA ASP A 14 -17.09 -8.20 -2.54
C ASP A 14 -17.32 -8.70 -1.10
N GLN A 15 -16.60 -9.72 -0.66
CA GLN A 15 -16.76 -10.31 0.69
C GLN A 15 -15.97 -9.59 1.79
N CYS A 16 -14.99 -8.75 1.43
CA CYS A 16 -14.17 -8.03 2.42
C CYS A 16 -14.92 -6.85 3.07
N CYS A 17 -15.85 -6.21 2.33
CA CYS A 17 -16.55 -5.02 2.78
C CYS A 17 -17.68 -5.28 3.79
N SER A 18 -18.39 -6.40 3.71
CA SER A 18 -19.61 -6.63 4.51
C SER A 18 -19.34 -6.98 5.98
N ARG A 19 -18.19 -7.58 6.29
CA ARG A 19 -17.76 -7.88 7.66
C ARG A 19 -17.19 -6.68 8.40
N ALA A 20 -16.54 -5.76 7.70
CA ALA A 20 -15.95 -4.56 8.31
C ALA A 20 -17.01 -3.56 8.80
N LEU A 21 -18.14 -3.46 8.09
CA LEU A 21 -19.20 -2.49 8.36
C LEU A 21 -20.02 -2.77 9.64
N ASN A 22 -19.97 -4.00 10.19
CA ASN A 22 -20.76 -4.41 11.35
C ASN A 22 -19.95 -4.56 12.64
N ARG A 23 -18.71 -4.09 12.68
CA ARG A 23 -17.87 -4.21 13.88
C ARG A 23 -18.29 -3.17 14.94
N PRO A 24 -18.55 -3.56 16.19
CA PRO A 24 -18.87 -2.61 17.25
C PRO A 24 -17.68 -1.68 17.55
N GLU A 25 -17.97 -0.43 17.87
CA GLU A 25 -16.95 0.61 18.14
C GLU A 25 -15.98 0.21 19.26
N SER A 26 -16.48 -0.46 20.31
CA SER A 26 -15.65 -0.96 21.42
C SER A 26 -14.59 -1.97 20.98
N GLU A 27 -14.86 -2.75 19.92
CA GLU A 27 -13.89 -3.68 19.34
C GLU A 27 -12.89 -2.95 18.43
N VAL A 28 -13.34 -1.92 17.70
CA VAL A 28 -12.49 -1.04 16.88
C VAL A 28 -11.52 -0.21 17.73
N LEU A 29 -11.88 0.11 18.97
CA LEU A 29 -11.10 0.95 19.88
C LEU A 29 -10.28 0.17 20.93
N SER A 30 -10.36 -1.16 20.95
CA SER A 30 -9.67 -2.02 21.94
C SER A 30 -8.15 -2.12 21.72
N ASP A 31 -7.39 -2.64 22.70
CA ASP A 31 -5.95 -2.89 22.51
C ASP A 31 -5.71 -4.05 21.54
N GLY A 32 -4.88 -3.83 20.50
CA GLY A 32 -4.73 -4.74 19.36
C GLY A 32 -5.69 -4.48 18.18
N SER A 33 -6.48 -3.41 18.25
CA SER A 33 -7.46 -3.01 17.24
C SER A 33 -6.89 -2.10 16.13
N LEU A 34 -7.78 -1.72 15.19
CA LEU A 34 -7.54 -0.68 14.20
C LEU A 34 -7.11 0.65 14.84
N ALA A 35 -7.66 1.04 15.99
CA ALA A 35 -7.29 2.29 16.64
C ALA A 35 -5.82 2.33 17.09
N THR A 36 -5.32 1.25 17.67
CA THR A 36 -3.90 1.13 18.05
C THR A 36 -3.00 1.18 16.82
N LEU A 37 -3.38 0.47 15.74
CA LEU A 37 -2.64 0.51 14.47
C LEU A 37 -2.57 1.94 13.92
N LEU A 38 -3.70 2.65 13.85
CA LEU A 38 -3.76 4.02 13.35
C LEU A 38 -2.89 4.95 14.20
N ARG A 39 -2.99 4.91 15.54
CA ARG A 39 -2.15 5.73 16.42
C ARG A 39 -0.66 5.49 16.20
N ALA A 40 -0.27 4.24 15.95
CA ALA A 40 1.13 3.87 15.70
C ALA A 40 1.63 4.25 14.29
N THR A 41 0.75 4.33 13.28
CA THR A 41 1.14 4.60 11.88
C THR A 41 1.01 6.07 11.48
N ILE A 42 0.05 6.81 12.07
CA ILE A 42 -0.25 8.21 11.70
C ILE A 42 0.96 9.13 11.72
N PRO A 43 1.89 9.09 12.70
CA PRO A 43 3.06 9.96 12.67
C PRO A 43 3.92 9.79 11.41
N ARG A 44 4.09 8.56 10.93
CA ARG A 44 4.85 8.26 9.69
C ARG A 44 4.07 8.69 8.45
N GLN A 45 2.76 8.48 8.45
CA GLN A 45 1.88 8.95 7.38
C GLN A 45 1.87 10.49 7.29
N ALA A 46 1.92 11.20 8.41
CA ALA A 46 2.01 12.66 8.44
C ALA A 46 3.35 13.17 7.88
N ALA A 47 4.46 12.52 8.23
CA ALA A 47 5.77 12.83 7.65
C ALA A 47 5.80 12.60 6.13
N PHE A 48 5.24 11.47 5.67
CA PHE A 48 5.08 11.19 4.24
C PHE A 48 4.25 12.27 3.54
N ALA A 49 3.07 12.61 4.10
CA ALA A 49 2.18 13.63 3.55
C ALA A 49 2.87 14.99 3.39
N TYR A 50 3.74 15.35 4.35
CA TYR A 50 4.54 16.56 4.25
C TYR A 50 5.50 16.51 3.04
N GLN A 51 6.21 15.40 2.85
CA GLN A 51 7.17 15.23 1.74
C GLN A 51 6.50 15.31 0.36
N VAL A 52 5.28 14.78 0.24
CA VAL A 52 4.52 14.78 -1.02
C VAL A 52 3.63 16.01 -1.21
N SER A 53 3.61 16.94 -0.25
CA SER A 53 2.84 18.19 -0.35
C SER A 53 3.52 19.27 -1.21
N GLN A 54 4.77 19.02 -1.64
CA GLN A 54 5.58 20.01 -2.34
C GLN A 54 5.02 20.38 -3.71
N ALA A 55 5.22 21.64 -4.14
CA ALA A 55 4.57 22.21 -5.31
C ALA A 55 4.75 21.42 -6.62
N HIS A 56 5.87 20.70 -6.77
CA HIS A 56 6.15 19.93 -7.98
C HIS A 56 5.23 18.70 -8.15
N TYR A 57 4.62 18.18 -7.07
CA TYR A 57 3.64 17.09 -7.16
C TYR A 57 2.34 17.48 -7.88
N TRP A 58 2.13 18.78 -8.13
CA TRP A 58 1.01 19.29 -8.92
C TRP A 58 1.36 19.51 -10.40
N SER A 59 2.62 19.28 -10.79
CA SER A 59 3.08 19.44 -12.17
C SER A 59 2.74 18.20 -12.99
N SER A 60 2.04 18.37 -14.12
CA SER A 60 1.73 17.28 -15.06
C SER A 60 2.99 16.54 -15.51
N ASN A 61 4.04 17.28 -15.90
CA ASN A 61 5.32 16.69 -16.32
C ASN A 61 5.96 15.85 -15.20
N PHE A 62 5.89 16.33 -13.95
CA PHE A 62 6.42 15.55 -12.82
C PHE A 62 5.61 14.25 -12.62
N LEU A 63 4.28 14.33 -12.70
CA LEU A 63 3.38 13.19 -12.55
C LEU A 63 3.55 12.16 -13.68
N ASP A 64 3.72 12.59 -14.93
CA ASP A 64 3.97 11.71 -16.07
C ASP A 64 5.28 10.92 -15.88
N LEU A 65 6.33 11.59 -15.42
CA LEU A 65 7.61 10.95 -15.14
C LEU A 65 7.53 10.03 -13.90
N ALA A 66 6.77 10.41 -12.87
CA ALA A 66 6.54 9.58 -11.70
C ALA A 66 5.76 8.31 -12.05
N LEU A 67 4.78 8.39 -12.97
CA LEU A 67 4.07 7.23 -13.49
C LEU A 67 5.02 6.27 -14.22
N GLN A 68 5.92 6.80 -15.07
CA GLN A 68 6.93 5.98 -15.74
C GLN A 68 7.87 5.28 -14.74
N ARG A 69 8.32 6.01 -13.71
CA ARG A 69 9.17 5.43 -12.65
C ARG A 69 8.43 4.35 -11.86
N TYR A 70 7.16 4.57 -11.53
CA TYR A 70 6.33 3.57 -10.86
C TYR A 70 6.16 2.30 -11.71
N TYR A 71 5.85 2.44 -12.99
CA TYR A 71 5.76 1.29 -13.90
C TYR A 71 7.09 0.51 -13.96
N ASN A 72 8.22 1.21 -14.13
CA ASN A 72 9.53 0.59 -14.12
C ASN A 72 9.86 -0.08 -12.78
N PHE A 73 9.39 0.48 -11.67
CA PHE A 73 9.54 -0.10 -10.33
C PHE A 73 8.79 -1.43 -10.20
N LEU A 74 7.59 -1.55 -10.78
CA LEU A 74 6.85 -2.83 -10.85
C LEU A 74 7.62 -3.86 -11.69
N LEU A 75 8.15 -3.46 -12.85
CA LEU A 75 8.97 -4.36 -13.67
C LEU A 75 10.26 -4.78 -12.97
N LEU A 76 10.90 -3.88 -12.24
CA LEU A 76 12.06 -4.20 -11.41
C LEU A 76 11.70 -5.19 -10.31
N LYS A 77 10.53 -5.04 -9.69
CA LYS A 77 10.03 -5.99 -8.69
C LYS A 77 9.80 -7.38 -9.29
N GLN A 78 9.28 -7.44 -10.52
CA GLN A 78 9.09 -8.68 -11.26
C GLN A 78 10.42 -9.39 -11.54
N SER A 79 11.44 -8.64 -11.98
CA SER A 79 12.72 -9.20 -12.41
C SER A 79 13.67 -9.55 -11.27
N ALA A 80 13.47 -9.00 -10.06
CA ALA A 80 14.28 -9.25 -8.88
C ALA A 80 13.48 -9.88 -7.71
N PRO A 81 12.98 -11.12 -7.86
CA PRO A 81 12.26 -11.79 -6.79
C PRO A 81 13.16 -11.98 -5.56
N GLY A 82 12.64 -11.66 -4.37
CA GLY A 82 13.38 -11.76 -3.11
C GLY A 82 14.18 -10.50 -2.71
N VAL A 83 14.35 -9.53 -3.62
CA VAL A 83 14.98 -8.25 -3.27
C VAL A 83 13.96 -7.32 -2.60
N VAL A 84 14.38 -6.70 -1.50
CA VAL A 84 13.65 -5.61 -0.85
C VAL A 84 13.92 -4.33 -1.64
N LEU A 85 12.87 -3.76 -2.22
CA LEU A 85 12.94 -2.50 -2.96
C LEU A 85 12.26 -1.41 -2.13
N ALA A 86 13.00 -0.35 -1.83
CA ALA A 86 12.45 0.84 -1.19
C ALA A 86 12.04 1.85 -2.27
N PRO A 87 10.76 2.26 -2.35
CA PRO A 87 10.34 3.28 -3.31
C PRO A 87 10.82 4.66 -2.87
N THR A 88 11.11 5.54 -3.83
CA THR A 88 11.22 6.99 -3.59
C THR A 88 9.83 7.56 -3.31
N TYR A 89 9.74 8.78 -2.76
CA TYR A 89 8.46 9.38 -2.34
C TYR A 89 7.39 9.44 -3.45
N ASP A 90 7.80 9.72 -4.68
CA ASP A 90 6.91 9.80 -5.83
C ASP A 90 6.42 8.42 -6.31
N ILE A 91 7.29 7.41 -6.29
CA ILE A 91 6.91 6.02 -6.56
C ILE A 91 5.94 5.52 -5.50
N ASP A 92 6.22 5.83 -4.23
CA ASP A 92 5.38 5.43 -3.11
C ASP A 92 4.00 6.11 -3.16
N LEU A 93 3.96 7.39 -3.51
CA LEU A 93 2.70 8.10 -3.72
C LEU A 93 1.87 7.49 -4.85
N MET A 94 2.49 7.16 -5.99
CA MET A 94 1.82 6.47 -7.08
C MET A 94 1.28 5.11 -6.64
N TRP A 95 2.06 4.37 -5.85
CA TRP A 95 1.66 3.07 -5.33
C TRP A 95 0.47 3.19 -4.35
N HIS A 96 0.51 4.09 -3.37
CA HIS A 96 -0.62 4.31 -2.45
C HIS A 96 -1.87 4.72 -3.21
N THR A 97 -1.72 5.61 -4.20
CA THR A 97 -2.84 6.06 -5.05
C THR A 97 -3.44 4.90 -5.84
N HIS A 98 -2.61 4.00 -6.38
CA HIS A 98 -3.07 2.82 -7.11
C HIS A 98 -3.87 1.87 -6.20
N GLN A 99 -3.45 1.69 -4.94
CA GLN A 99 -4.17 0.85 -3.95
C GLN A 99 -5.57 1.39 -3.60
N LEU A 100 -5.86 2.68 -3.82
CA LEU A 100 -7.20 3.26 -3.66
C LEU A 100 -8.22 2.72 -4.67
N ARG A 101 -7.78 1.97 -5.69
CA ARG A 101 -8.62 1.24 -6.64
C ARG A 101 -8.34 -0.27 -6.54
N PRO A 102 -8.82 -0.96 -5.48
CA PRO A 102 -8.37 -2.31 -5.15
C PRO A 102 -8.54 -3.35 -6.26
N GLN A 103 -9.63 -3.26 -7.03
CA GLN A 103 -9.86 -4.16 -8.15
C GLN A 103 -8.79 -3.98 -9.24
N GLN A 104 -8.57 -2.75 -9.68
CA GLN A 104 -7.59 -2.44 -10.71
C GLN A 104 -6.16 -2.75 -10.24
N TYR A 105 -5.85 -2.42 -8.98
CA TYR A 105 -4.58 -2.79 -8.35
C TYR A 105 -4.33 -4.29 -8.39
N CYS A 106 -5.35 -5.10 -8.06
CA CYS A 106 -5.28 -6.54 -8.11
C CYS A 106 -5.02 -7.04 -9.53
N GLU A 107 -5.80 -6.57 -10.51
CA GLU A 107 -5.68 -6.96 -11.92
C GLU A 107 -4.28 -6.62 -12.48
N ASP A 108 -3.82 -5.39 -12.29
CA ASP A 108 -2.53 -4.92 -12.80
C ASP A 108 -1.35 -5.63 -12.14
N THR A 109 -1.38 -5.81 -10.81
CA THR A 109 -0.28 -6.53 -10.12
C THR A 109 -0.32 -8.04 -10.37
N GLN A 110 -1.50 -8.64 -10.56
CA GLN A 110 -1.60 -10.03 -10.99
C GLN A 110 -1.02 -10.21 -12.41
N MET A 111 -1.31 -9.27 -13.32
CA MET A 111 -0.77 -9.29 -14.69
C MET A 111 0.75 -9.08 -14.71
N LEU A 112 1.25 -8.09 -13.97
CA LEU A 112 2.66 -7.70 -14.02
C LEU A 112 3.55 -8.55 -13.09
N LEU A 113 3.07 -8.95 -11.92
CA LEU A 113 3.88 -9.59 -10.87
C LEU A 113 3.47 -11.04 -10.59
N GLY A 114 2.38 -11.53 -11.19
CA GLY A 114 1.82 -12.85 -10.95
C GLY A 114 1.10 -12.98 -9.59
N LYS A 115 1.00 -11.89 -8.82
CA LYS A 115 0.35 -11.84 -7.50
C LYS A 115 0.05 -10.40 -7.10
N VAL A 116 -0.91 -10.25 -6.19
CA VAL A 116 -1.09 -8.99 -5.47
C VAL A 116 0.14 -8.68 -4.64
N TRP A 117 0.71 -7.49 -4.80
CA TRP A 117 1.86 -7.06 -4.02
C TRP A 117 1.38 -6.44 -2.70
N ALA A 118 1.56 -7.16 -1.59
CA ALA A 118 1.29 -6.61 -0.26
C ALA A 118 2.23 -5.44 0.06
N HIS A 119 1.65 -4.34 0.51
CA HIS A 119 2.39 -3.19 1.01
C HIS A 119 2.85 -3.44 2.44
N ASP A 120 4.14 -3.27 2.72
CA ASP A 120 4.71 -3.36 4.07
C ASP A 120 5.38 -2.03 4.43
N ASP A 121 4.66 -1.20 5.18
CA ASP A 121 5.11 0.10 5.68
C ASP A 121 5.90 0.02 6.98
N SER A 122 6.36 -1.18 7.39
CA SER A 122 7.12 -1.30 8.64
C SER A 122 8.53 -0.73 8.56
N TYR A 123 9.08 -0.54 7.35
CA TYR A 123 10.44 -0.03 7.16
C TYR A 123 10.51 1.48 7.44
N GLN A 124 11.38 1.85 8.40
CA GLN A 124 11.45 3.20 8.97
C GLN A 124 12.59 4.06 8.39
N ASP A 125 13.50 3.47 7.62
CA ASP A 125 14.65 4.20 7.08
C ASP A 125 14.30 4.78 5.70
N ARG A 126 13.81 6.02 5.68
CA ARG A 126 13.66 6.83 4.46
C ARG A 126 14.27 8.21 4.64
#